data_AF-U9TBF2-F1
#
_entry.id   AF-U9TBF2-F1
#
_cell.length_a   1.000
_cell.length_b   1.000
_cell.length_c   1.000
_cell.angle_alpha   90.00
_cell.angle_beta   90.00
_cell.angle_gamma   90.00
#
_symmetry.space_group_name_H-M   'P 1'
#
loop_
_entity.id
_entity.type
_entity.pdbx_description
1 polymer ?
#
loop_
_entity_poly.entity_id
_entity_poly.type
_entity_poly.pdbx_seq_one_letter_code
_entity_poly.pdbx_strand_id
1 'polypeptide(L)'
;MGKNIVVLCDGILAGSNSRTNVYALYKELLEKKHKQHVTYINGVGNGKVPPNFIRNGAAAIILDKKIKEGYRYIINHYNPGDDIWLFGFSNGAYIVRCIAGMI
;
A
#
# COMPACT_ATOMS: atom_id res chain seq x y z
N MET A 1 -22.42 12.27 0.21
CA MET A 1 -20.95 12.33 0.38
C MET A 1 -20.42 10.94 0.08
N GLY A 2 -19.37 10.83 -0.74
CA GLY A 2 -18.73 9.54 -0.97
C GLY A 2 -17.98 9.05 0.27
N LYS A 3 -17.49 7.82 0.19
CA LYS A 3 -16.68 7.20 1.24
C LYS A 3 -15.19 7.38 0.95
N ASN A 4 -14.37 7.24 1.98
CA ASN A 4 -12.92 7.25 1.85
C ASN A 4 -12.40 5.86 1.48
N ILE A 5 -11.50 5.78 0.50
CA ILE A 5 -10.74 4.57 0.17
C ILE A 5 -9.27 4.88 0.44
N VAL A 6 -8.71 4.24 1.45
CA VAL A 6 -7.35 4.50 1.93
C VAL A 6 -6.44 3.33 1.60
N VAL A 7 -5.40 3.58 0.82
CA VAL A 7 -4.37 2.59 0.47
C VAL A 7 -3.04 3.01 1.09
N LEU A 8 -2.52 2.18 1.99
CA LEU A 8 -1.26 2.41 2.69
C LEU A 8 -0.22 1.37 2.25
N CYS A 9 0.90 1.81 1.68
CA CYS A 9 1.97 0.93 1.20
C CYS A 9 3.27 1.16 1.98
N ASP A 10 3.79 0.12 2.62
CA ASP A 10 5.06 0.21 3.34
C ASP A 10 6.28 -0.16 2.47
N GLY A 11 7.48 0.13 2.97
CA GLY A 11 8.73 -0.23 2.31
C GLY A 11 8.91 -1.75 2.18
N ILE A 12 9.58 -2.20 1.13
CA ILE A 12 9.71 -3.63 0.83
C ILE A 12 10.46 -4.44 1.90
N LEU A 13 11.27 -3.77 2.74
CA LEU A 13 12.00 -4.36 3.88
C LEU A 13 11.25 -4.19 5.21
N ALA A 14 10.13 -3.46 5.20
CA ALA A 14 9.27 -3.29 6.35
C ALA A 14 8.35 -4.52 6.49
N GLY A 15 8.43 -5.19 7.64
CA GLY A 15 7.58 -6.32 8.00
C GLY A 15 6.41 -5.90 8.90
N SER A 16 5.62 -6.85 9.39
CA SER A 16 4.57 -6.57 10.39
C SER A 16 5.11 -6.08 11.73
N ASN A 17 6.40 -6.29 12.03
CA ASN A 17 7.07 -5.83 13.24
C ASN A 17 7.79 -4.47 13.08
N SER A 18 7.86 -3.91 11.87
CA SER A 18 8.45 -2.58 11.69
C SER A 18 7.42 -1.51 12.04
N ARG A 19 7.75 -0.68 13.04
CA ARG A 19 6.95 0.49 13.45
C ARG A 19 7.18 1.66 12.48
N THR A 20 6.88 1.48 11.20
CA THR A 20 6.92 2.59 10.25
C THR A 20 5.75 3.53 10.51
N ASN A 21 5.88 4.79 10.10
CA ASN A 21 4.79 5.76 10.23
C ASN A 21 3.55 5.35 9.41
N VAL A 22 3.74 4.62 8.30
CA VAL A 22 2.63 4.08 7.50
C VAL A 22 1.91 2.98 8.25
N TYR A 23 2.64 2.06 8.89
CA TYR A 23 2.03 1.02 9.72
C TYR A 23 1.35 1.61 10.96
N ALA A 24 1.96 2.60 11.61
CA ALA A 24 1.37 3.32 12.74
C ALA A 24 0.06 3.99 12.32
N LEU A 25 0.05 4.72 11.20
CA LEU A 25 -1.16 5.34 10.67
C LEU A 25 -2.25 4.31 10.36
N TYR A 26 -1.90 3.19 9.72
CA TYR A 26 -2.84 2.11 9.45
C TYR A 26 -3.50 1.58 10.73
N LYS A 27 -2.74 1.43 11.81
CA LYS A 27 -3.25 0.94 13.11
C LYS A 27 -4.23 1.92 13.77
N GLU A 28 -4.09 3.21 13.53
CA GLU A 28 -5.00 4.25 14.05
C GLU A 28 -6.25 4.43 13.16
N LEU A 29 -6.23 3.95 11.92
CA LEU A 29 -7.37 4.05 11.01
C LEU A 29 -8.42 2.96 11.32
N LEU A 30 -9.59 3.40 11.78
CA LEU A 30 -10.74 2.52 12.01
C LEU A 30 -11.51 2.29 10.70
N GLU A 31 -11.66 1.04 10.28
CA GLU A 31 -12.63 0.70 9.24
C GLU A 31 -14.04 1.07 9.70
N LYS A 32 -14.76 1.82 8.86
CA LYS A 32 -16.13 2.24 9.15
C LYS A 32 -16.98 1.86 7.95
N LYS A 33 -17.72 0.76 8.10
CA LYS A 33 -18.65 0.25 7.08
C LYS A 33 -19.49 1.42 6.55
N HIS A 34 -19.45 1.65 5.23
CA HIS A 34 -20.13 2.74 4.49
C HIS A 34 -19.51 4.15 4.57
N LYS A 35 -18.43 4.39 5.31
CA LYS A 35 -17.72 5.68 5.34
C LYS A 35 -16.23 5.60 4.98
N GLN A 36 -15.58 4.47 5.24
CA GLN A 36 -14.16 4.32 5.03
C GLN A 36 -13.75 2.86 4.83
N HIS A 37 -12.98 2.61 3.78
CA HIS A 37 -12.33 1.34 3.46
C HIS A 37 -10.81 1.55 3.54
N VAL A 38 -10.11 0.69 4.26
CA VAL A 38 -8.67 0.84 4.52
C VAL A 38 -7.96 -0.45 4.14
N THR A 39 -6.90 -0.35 3.33
CA THR A 39 -6.01 -1.48 3.08
C THR A 39 -4.57 -1.12 3.39
N TYR A 40 -3.85 -2.09 3.96
CA TYR A 40 -2.43 -2.00 4.23
C TYR A 40 -1.67 -3.04 3.43
N ILE A 41 -0.79 -2.55 2.56
CA ILE A 41 0.09 -3.34 1.73
C ILE A 41 1.46 -3.36 2.41
N ASN A 42 1.71 -4.48 3.10
CA ASN A 42 2.99 -4.74 3.74
C ASN A 42 4.13 -4.90 2.73
N GLY A 43 5.36 -4.67 3.21
CA GLY A 43 6.56 -5.11 2.51
C GLY A 43 6.71 -6.63 2.50
N VAL A 44 7.87 -7.09 2.03
CA VAL A 44 8.27 -8.51 2.08
C VAL A 44 8.70 -8.83 3.50
N GLY A 45 7.71 -8.98 4.37
CA GLY A 45 7.91 -9.40 5.75
C GLY A 45 8.60 -10.76 5.76
N ASN A 46 9.83 -10.79 6.28
CA ASN A 46 10.45 -11.92 7.01
C ASN A 46 11.94 -11.69 7.33
N GLY A 47 12.51 -10.50 7.14
CA GLY A 47 13.93 -10.24 7.46
C GLY A 47 14.93 -11.13 6.68
N LYS A 48 14.44 -11.92 5.72
CA LYS A 48 15.16 -12.92 4.93
C LYS A 48 15.34 -12.48 3.48
N VAL A 49 15.14 -11.19 3.20
CA VAL A 49 15.37 -10.66 1.86
C VAL A 49 16.87 -10.45 1.74
N PRO A 50 17.60 -11.26 0.93
CA PRO A 50 19.05 -11.12 0.84
C PRO A 50 19.40 -9.70 0.40
N PRO A 51 20.53 -9.10 0.83
CA PRO A 51 20.91 -7.75 0.41
C PRO A 51 20.98 -7.60 -1.12
N ASN A 52 21.22 -8.70 -1.85
CA ASN A 52 21.22 -8.75 -3.31
C ASN A 52 19.83 -8.77 -3.95
N PHE A 53 18.74 -8.84 -3.18
CA PHE A 53 17.38 -8.90 -3.72
C PHE A 53 16.97 -7.62 -4.48
N ILE A 54 17.43 -6.48 -3.98
CA ILE A 54 17.28 -5.18 -4.64
C ILE A 54 18.14 -5.16 -5.92
N ARG A 55 19.35 -5.73 -5.86
CA ARG A 55 20.30 -5.78 -6.98
C ARG A 55 19.89 -6.74 -8.10
N ASN A 56 19.12 -7.78 -7.80
CA ASN A 56 18.82 -8.88 -8.71
C ASN A 56 17.46 -8.76 -9.44
N GLY A 57 16.80 -7.59 -9.41
CA GLY A 57 15.54 -7.37 -10.15
C GLY A 57 14.29 -8.05 -9.56
N ALA A 58 14.44 -8.96 -8.60
CA ALA A 58 13.34 -9.61 -7.89
C ALA A 58 12.45 -8.59 -7.14
N ALA A 59 13.02 -7.44 -6.74
CA ALA A 59 12.27 -6.30 -6.22
C ALA A 59 11.21 -5.78 -7.21
N ALA A 60 11.51 -5.71 -8.51
CA ALA A 60 10.57 -5.18 -9.51
C ALA A 60 9.32 -6.05 -9.66
N ILE A 61 9.47 -7.38 -9.66
CA ILE A 61 8.34 -8.32 -9.74
C ILE A 61 7.42 -8.18 -8.52
N ILE A 62 8.00 -8.00 -7.33
CA ILE A 62 7.20 -7.80 -6.12
C ILE A 62 6.48 -6.45 -6.15
N LEU A 63 7.17 -5.38 -6.57
CA LEU A 63 6.55 -4.05 -6.70
C LEU A 63 5.38 -4.08 -7.67
N ASP A 64 5.51 -4.72 -8.84
CA ASP A 64 4.42 -4.87 -9.82
C ASP A 64 3.19 -5.56 -9.21
N LYS A 65 3.40 -6.66 -8.48
CA LYS A 65 2.30 -7.35 -7.78
C LYS A 65 1.62 -6.46 -6.75
N LYS A 66 2.39 -5.68 -5.98
CA LYS A 66 1.86 -4.76 -4.96
C LYS A 66 1.12 -3.57 -5.57
N ILE A 67 1.60 -3.02 -6.70
CA ILE A 67 0.89 -1.98 -7.47
C ILE A 67 -0.47 -2.50 -7.92
N LYS A 68 -0.49 -3.69 -8.54
CA LYS A 68 -1.74 -4.34 -9.00
C LYS A 68 -2.67 -4.66 -7.83
N GLU A 69 -2.14 -5.05 -6.67
CA GLU A 69 -2.92 -5.29 -5.45
C GLU A 69 -3.63 -4.03 -4.97
N GLY A 70 -2.92 -2.91 -4.84
CA GLY A 70 -3.50 -1.63 -4.41
C GLY A 70 -4.49 -1.07 -5.42
N TYR A 71 -4.16 -1.10 -6.71
CA TYR A 71 -5.07 -0.67 -7.76
C TYR A 71 -6.35 -1.52 -7.79
N ARG A 72 -6.22 -2.84 -7.66
CA ARG A 72 -7.38 -3.75 -7.59
C ARG A 72 -8.27 -3.48 -6.38
N TYR A 73 -7.67 -3.13 -5.24
CA TYR A 73 -8.44 -2.76 -4.06
C TYR A 73 -9.30 -1.52 -4.33
N ILE A 74 -8.74 -0.50 -4.98
CA ILE A 74 -9.47 0.73 -5.34
C ILE A 74 -10.64 0.40 -6.26
N ILE A 75 -10.41 -0.26 -7.39
CA ILE A 75 -11.49 -0.54 -8.36
C ILE A 75 -12.62 -1.40 -7.77
N ASN A 76 -12.32 -2.28 -6.83
CA ASN A 76 -13.32 -3.15 -6.20
C ASN A 76 -14.20 -2.41 -5.18
N HIS A 77 -13.76 -1.24 -4.70
CA HIS A 77 -14.46 -0.49 -3.67
C HIS A 77 -14.93 0.88 -4.16
N TYR A 78 -14.46 1.38 -5.29
CA TYR A 78 -14.75 2.72 -5.79
C TYR A 78 -16.16 2.85 -6.37
N ASN A 79 -16.88 3.89 -5.93
CA ASN A 79 -18.07 4.41 -6.56
C ASN A 79 -17.86 5.89 -6.92
N PRO A 80 -18.57 6.43 -7.92
CA PRO A 80 -18.51 7.86 -8.24
C PRO A 80 -18.75 8.75 -7.01
N GLY A 81 -17.83 9.67 -6.77
CA GLY A 81 -17.87 10.62 -5.65
C GLY A 81 -17.11 10.18 -4.40
N ASP A 82 -16.47 9.00 -4.41
CA ASP A 82 -15.56 8.54 -3.34
C ASP A 82 -14.18 9.22 -3.43
N ASP A 83 -13.55 9.40 -2.26
CA ASP A 83 -12.22 10.00 -2.15
C ASP A 83 -11.14 8.92 -2.00
N ILE A 84 -10.06 9.04 -2.78
CA ILE A 84 -8.93 8.10 -2.75
C ILE A 84 -7.76 8.74 -1.99
N TRP A 85 -7.29 8.06 -0.95
CA TRP A 85 -6.19 8.50 -0.10
C TRP A 85 -5.03 7.52 -0.20
N LEU A 86 -3.86 8.02 -0.61
CA LEU A 86 -2.70 7.19 -0.87
C LEU A 86 -1.54 7.58 0.06
N PHE A 87 -1.03 6.61 0.83
CA PHE A 87 0.11 6.81 1.72
C PHE A 87 1.20 5.80 1.43
N GLY A 88 2.44 6.26 1.30
CA GLY A 88 3.56 5.39 0.95
C GLY A 88 4.88 5.79 1.60
N PHE A 89 5.67 4.79 2.02
CA PHE A 89 7.02 4.99 2.56
C PHE A 89 8.08 4.21 1.77
N SER A 90 9.20 4.87 1.41
CA SER A 90 10.30 4.28 0.62
C SER A 90 9.77 3.65 -0.69
N ASN A 91 9.99 2.35 -0.93
CA ASN A 91 9.41 1.62 -2.05
C ASN A 91 7.86 1.63 -2.07
N GLY A 92 7.22 1.76 -0.91
CA GLY A 92 5.79 2.01 -0.81
C GLY A 92 5.35 3.34 -1.42
N ALA A 93 6.19 4.37 -1.34
CA ALA A 93 5.95 5.67 -2.01
C ALA A 93 5.99 5.54 -3.54
N TYR A 94 6.89 4.71 -4.07
CA TYR A 94 6.91 4.37 -5.49
C TYR A 94 5.60 3.67 -5.91
N ILE A 95 5.15 2.66 -5.14
CA ILE A 95 3.90 1.93 -5.42
C ILE A 95 2.72 2.90 -5.50
N VAL A 96 2.51 3.76 -4.50
CA VAL A 96 1.36 4.67 -4.50
C VAL A 96 1.45 5.75 -5.58
N ARG A 97 2.66 6.18 -5.98
CA ARG A 97 2.83 7.09 -7.12
C ARG A 97 2.47 6.43 -8.45
N CYS A 98 2.82 5.16 -8.64
CA CYS A 98 2.38 4.41 -9.81
C CYS A 98 0.85 4.25 -9.83
N ILE A 99 0.23 3.95 -8.69
CA ILE A 99 -1.24 3.88 -8.57
C ILE A 99 -1.87 5.22 -8.92
N ALA A 100 -1.36 6.32 -8.36
CA ALA A 100 -1.83 7.67 -8.65
C ALA A 100 -1.69 8.05 -10.13
N GLY A 101 -0.67 7.54 -10.84
CA GLY A 101 -0.51 7.80 -12.27
C GLY A 101 -1.44 6.96 -13.17
N MET A 102 -2.14 5.97 -12.62
CA MET A 102 -3.13 5.16 -13.35
C MET A 102 -4.58 5.64 -13.16
N ILE A 103 -4.79 6.61 -12.28
CA ILE A 103 -6.10 7.16 -11.90
C ILE A 103 -6.15 8.62 -12.35
#